data_AF-A0A7G1P4J1-F1
#
_entry.id   AF-A0A7G1P4J1-F1
#
_cell.length_a   1.000
_cell.length_b   1.000
_cell.length_c   1.000
_cell.angle_alpha   90.00
_cell.angle_beta   90.00
_cell.angle_gamma   90.00
#
_symmetry.space_group_name_H-M   'P 1'
#
loop_
_entity.id
_entity.type
_entity.pdbx_description
1 polymer ?
#
loop_
_entity_poly.entity_id
_entity_poly.type
_entity_poly.pdbx_seq_one_letter_code
_entity_poly.pdbx_strand_id
1 'polypeptide(L)'
;MSAERSERAEGIDGVEALRPLPWPDADGRTAYVVADPGRPGPVSRRADVVEATQLDMAAVLLGHARELAGEAGPMELRHLVVELTQALTDTLRIASGARR
;
A
#
# COMPACT_ATOMS: atom_id res chain seq x y z
N MET A 1 -28.79 46.50 4.96
CA MET A 1 -27.36 46.61 4.58
C MET A 1 -26.63 45.54 5.38
N SER A 2 -26.57 44.29 4.91
CA SER A 2 -25.67 43.82 3.83
C SER A 2 -24.21 44.01 4.26
N ALA A 3 -23.35 43.00 4.36
CA ALA A 3 -23.31 41.65 3.79
C ALA A 3 -22.51 40.76 4.77
N GLU A 4 -22.85 39.49 5.03
CA GLU A 4 -22.65 38.33 4.15
C GLU A 4 -21.32 38.35 3.39
N ARG A 5 -20.27 37.81 4.03
CA ARG A 5 -19.13 37.13 3.39
C ARG A 5 -18.47 36.33 4.52
N SER A 6 -18.89 35.10 4.82
CA SER A 6 -18.68 33.92 3.98
C SER A 6 -17.27 33.91 3.38
N GLU A 7 -16.26 33.83 4.25
CA GLU A 7 -14.98 33.23 3.90
C GLU A 7 -14.97 31.84 4.52
N ARG A 8 -15.69 30.99 3.80
CA ARG A 8 -15.37 29.61 3.45
C ARG A 8 -14.32 28.98 4.36
N ALA A 9 -14.76 28.00 5.14
CA ALA A 9 -13.91 26.85 5.41
C ALA A 9 -13.37 26.35 4.06
N GLU A 10 -12.16 26.76 3.71
CA GLU A 10 -11.39 26.11 2.65
C GLU A 10 -11.26 24.67 3.12
N GLY A 11 -12.06 23.82 2.50
CA GLY A 11 -12.06 22.40 2.74
C GLY A 11 -10.63 21.90 2.64
N ILE A 12 -10.31 20.98 3.53
CA ILE A 12 -9.16 20.08 3.49
C ILE A 12 -9.09 19.35 2.12
N ASP A 13 -8.67 20.07 1.08
CA ASP A 13 -8.29 19.57 -0.24
C ASP A 13 -7.09 18.61 -0.13
N GLY A 14 -6.41 18.61 1.03
CA GLY A 14 -5.28 17.75 1.35
C GLY A 14 -5.62 16.29 1.70
N VAL A 15 -6.88 15.92 1.93
CA VAL A 15 -7.22 14.50 2.25
C VAL A 15 -7.31 13.63 0.99
N GLU A 16 -7.62 14.21 -0.18
CA GLU A 16 -7.48 13.51 -1.47
C GLU A 16 -6.02 13.29 -1.89
N ALA A 17 -5.10 14.10 -1.35
CA ALA A 17 -3.67 13.97 -1.58
C ALA A 17 -2.97 12.96 -0.65
N LEU A 18 -3.61 12.40 0.39
CA LEU A 18 -2.92 11.47 1.30
C LEU A 18 -2.82 10.05 0.71
N ARG A 19 -1.60 9.65 0.35
CA ARG A 19 -1.25 8.31 -0.12
C ARG A 19 -0.56 7.51 0.99
N PRO A 20 -1.00 6.27 1.31
CA PRO A 20 -0.26 5.39 2.20
C PRO A 20 1.05 4.94 1.56
N LEU A 21 2.10 4.78 2.36
CA LEU A 21 3.37 4.23 1.93
C LEU A 21 3.39 2.70 2.11
N PRO A 22 4.14 1.97 1.26
CA PRO A 22 4.23 0.50 1.33
C PRO A 22 5.12 0.00 2.48
N TRP A 23 5.72 0.91 3.26
CA TRP A 23 6.46 0.63 4.48
C TRP A 23 5.84 1.36 5.68
N PRO A 24 5.98 0.81 6.89
CA PRO A 24 5.50 1.47 8.10
C PRO A 24 6.38 2.66 8.50
N ASP A 25 5.88 3.48 9.42
CA ASP A 25 6.69 4.45 10.15
C ASP A 25 7.60 3.77 11.21
N ALA A 26 8.35 4.58 11.95
CA ALA A 26 9.26 4.09 12.98
C ALA A 26 8.55 3.34 14.13
N ASP A 27 7.26 3.61 14.35
CA ASP A 27 6.43 2.96 15.38
C ASP A 27 5.66 1.75 14.81
N GLY A 28 5.90 1.36 13.57
CA GLY A 28 5.22 0.24 12.92
C GLY A 28 3.82 0.57 12.37
N ARG A 29 3.41 1.84 12.36
CA ARG A 29 2.08 2.27 11.90
C ARG A 29 2.11 2.62 10.41
N THR A 30 0.95 2.68 9.77
CA THR A 30 0.84 3.10 8.37
C THR A 30 1.35 4.52 8.20
N ALA A 31 2.43 4.69 7.44
CA ALA A 31 2.95 5.99 7.06
C ALA A 31 2.20 6.53 5.83
N TYR A 32 2.13 7.86 5.71
CA TYR A 32 1.48 8.54 4.59
C TYR A 32 2.39 9.61 3.99
N VAL A 33 2.19 9.90 2.71
CA VAL A 33 2.77 11.04 2.01
C VAL A 33 1.65 11.88 1.40
N VAL A 34 1.81 13.20 1.40
CA VAL A 34 1.00 14.10 0.57
C VAL A 34 1.49 13.94 -0.87
N ALA A 35 0.69 13.29 -1.69
CA ALA A 35 0.92 13.01 -3.09
C ALA A 35 0.27 14.08 -3.99
N ASP A 36 0.99 14.47 -5.03
CA ASP A 36 0.44 15.21 -6.16
C ASP A 36 0.25 14.21 -7.31
N PRO A 37 -1.00 13.91 -7.73
CA PRO A 37 -1.28 12.98 -8.82
C PRO A 37 -0.67 13.41 -10.16
N GLY A 38 -0.52 14.71 -10.39
CA GLY A 38 0.03 15.27 -11.63
C GLY A 38 1.56 15.32 -11.64
N ARG A 39 2.20 15.27 -10.47
CA ARG A 39 3.66 15.34 -10.36
C ARG A 39 4.19 14.57 -9.14
N PRO A 40 4.46 13.26 -9.27
CA PRO A 40 4.93 12.43 -8.17
C PRO A 40 6.22 12.97 -7.55
N GLY A 41 6.20 13.25 -6.25
CA GLY A 41 7.38 13.64 -5.47
C GLY A 41 8.39 12.49 -5.31
N PRO A 42 9.61 12.75 -4.81
CA PRO A 42 10.63 11.71 -4.62
C PRO A 42 10.19 10.54 -3.75
N VAL A 43 9.40 10.81 -2.70
CA VAL A 43 8.86 9.77 -1.80
C VAL A 43 7.81 8.91 -2.53
N SER A 44 6.90 9.52 -3.29
CA SER A 44 5.91 8.79 -4.09
C SER A 44 6.57 7.89 -5.13
N ARG A 45 7.60 8.37 -5.83
CA ARG A 45 8.36 7.53 -6.79
C ARG A 45 9.09 6.37 -6.11
N ARG A 46 9.62 6.59 -4.91
CA ARG A 46 10.22 5.49 -4.12
C ARG A 46 9.15 4.49 -3.69
N ALA A 47 7.96 4.95 -3.32
CA ALA A 47 6.83 4.09 -3.01
C ALA A 47 6.48 3.22 -4.23
N ASP A 48 6.36 3.81 -5.43
CA ASP A 48 6.06 3.06 -6.67
C ASP A 48 7.07 1.91 -6.91
N VAL A 49 8.37 2.16 -6.72
CA VAL A 49 9.41 1.13 -6.88
C VAL A 49 9.27 0.00 -5.85
N VAL A 50 8.99 0.35 -4.59
CA VAL A 50 8.80 -0.67 -3.54
C VAL A 50 7.53 -1.47 -3.79
N GLU A 51 6.45 -0.82 -4.20
CA GLU A 51 5.19 -1.49 -4.55
C GLU A 51 5.38 -2.48 -5.70
N ALA A 52 6.05 -2.08 -6.78
CA ALA A 52 6.39 -2.97 -7.89
C ALA A 52 7.21 -4.19 -7.42
N THR A 53 8.23 -3.96 -6.59
CA THR A 53 9.06 -5.03 -6.02
C THR A 53 8.25 -6.00 -5.15
N GLN A 54 7.36 -5.48 -4.30
CA GLN A 54 6.48 -6.29 -3.45
C GLN A 54 5.50 -7.13 -4.30
N LEU A 55 4.96 -6.58 -5.38
CA LEU A 55 4.07 -7.31 -6.29
C LEU A 55 4.82 -8.42 -7.04
N ASP A 56 6.04 -8.18 -7.49
CA ASP A 56 6.88 -9.20 -8.12
C ASP A 56 7.20 -10.33 -7.15
N MET A 57 7.57 -10.01 -5.91
CA MET A 57 7.80 -11.00 -4.85
C MET A 57 6.53 -11.82 -4.56
N ALA A 58 5.37 -11.17 -4.48
CA ALA A 58 4.10 -11.84 -4.26
C ALA A 58 3.76 -12.80 -5.42
N ALA A 59 4.05 -12.43 -6.66
CA ALA A 59 3.87 -13.29 -7.82
C ALA A 59 4.78 -14.53 -7.78
N VAL A 60 6.05 -14.35 -7.40
CA VAL A 60 7.01 -15.46 -7.22
C VAL A 60 6.55 -16.41 -6.12
N LEU A 61 6.17 -15.87 -4.95
CA LEU A 61 5.68 -16.67 -3.83
C LEU A 61 4.42 -17.45 -4.21
N LEU A 62 3.49 -16.82 -4.93
CA LEU A 62 2.28 -17.49 -5.40
C LEU A 62 2.59 -18.61 -6.40
N GLY A 63 3.59 -18.43 -7.26
CA GLY A 63 4.10 -19.48 -8.14
C GLY A 63 4.61 -20.68 -7.35
N HIS A 64 5.51 -20.43 -6.40
CA HIS A 64 6.06 -21.48 -5.54
C HIS A 64 4.98 -22.16 -4.69
N ALA A 65 4.02 -21.41 -4.17
CA ALA A 65 2.89 -21.95 -3.41
C ALA A 65 2.07 -22.97 -4.20
N ARG A 66 1.85 -22.72 -5.50
CA ARG A 66 1.09 -23.63 -6.37
C ARG A 66 1.80 -24.95 -6.60
N GLU A 67 3.13 -24.91 -6.72
CA GLU A 67 3.96 -26.10 -6.87
C GLU A 67 3.98 -26.90 -5.55
N LEU A 68 4.22 -26.21 -4.43
CA LEU A 68 4.43 -26.85 -3.14
C LEU A 68 3.14 -27.41 -2.52
N ALA A 69 1.98 -26.82 -2.79
CA ALA A 69 0.72 -27.17 -2.11
C ALA A 69 0.28 -28.64 -2.28
N GLY A 70 0.69 -29.32 -3.35
CA GLY A 70 0.37 -30.73 -3.58
C GLY A 70 1.37 -31.72 -2.96
N GLU A 71 2.57 -31.26 -2.61
CA GLU A 71 3.70 -32.11 -2.23
C GLU A 71 4.21 -31.86 -0.80
N ALA A 72 3.87 -30.69 -0.22
CA ALA A 72 4.35 -30.26 1.09
C ALA A 72 3.73 -31.03 2.27
N GLY A 73 4.56 -31.25 3.28
CA GLY A 73 4.13 -31.70 4.60
C GLY A 73 3.46 -30.59 5.43
N PRO A 74 2.82 -30.93 6.57
CA PRO A 74 2.07 -29.98 7.39
C PRO A 74 2.85 -28.75 7.88
N MET A 75 4.16 -28.91 8.15
CA MET A 75 5.01 -27.81 8.62
C MET A 75 5.30 -26.81 7.50
N GLU A 76 5.61 -27.32 6.31
CA GLU A 76 5.86 -26.52 5.10
C GLU A 76 4.60 -25.77 4.69
N LEU A 77 3.43 -26.41 4.75
CA LEU A 77 2.14 -25.76 4.52
C LEU A 77 1.87 -24.65 5.53
N ARG A 78 2.18 -24.84 6.82
CA ARG A 78 2.06 -23.79 7.84
C ARG A 78 2.94 -22.59 7.52
N HIS A 79 4.20 -22.83 7.16
CA HIS A 79 5.11 -21.76 6.78
C HIS A 79 4.61 -21.02 5.53
N LEU A 80 4.20 -21.77 4.50
CA LEU A 80 3.65 -21.22 3.26
C LEU A 80 2.43 -20.33 3.50
N VAL A 81 1.52 -20.74 4.38
CA VAL A 81 0.33 -19.94 4.74
C VAL A 81 0.72 -18.64 5.44
N VAL A 82 1.75 -18.65 6.30
CA VAL A 82 2.25 -17.42 6.95
C VAL A 82 2.81 -16.45 5.91
N GLU A 83 3.68 -16.93 5.02
CA GLU A 83 4.26 -16.10 3.96
C GLU A 83 3.18 -15.55 3.02
N LEU A 84 2.21 -16.38 2.61
CA LEU A 84 1.10 -15.93 1.76
C LEU A 84 0.24 -14.88 2.46
N THR A 85 -0.03 -15.02 3.76
CA THR A 85 -0.81 -14.05 4.53
C THR A 85 -0.10 -12.70 4.57
N GLN A 86 1.22 -12.70 4.74
CA GLN A 86 2.02 -11.48 4.70
C GLN A 86 2.00 -10.83 3.31
N ALA A 87 2.27 -11.59 2.26
CA ALA A 87 2.26 -11.09 0.88
C ALA A 87 0.89 -10.53 0.45
N LEU A 88 -0.21 -11.17 0.87
CA LEU A 88 -1.57 -10.67 0.62
C LEU A 88 -1.85 -9.38 1.40
N THR A 89 -1.39 -9.28 2.65
CA THR A 89 -1.51 -8.06 3.45
C THR A 89 -0.80 -6.89 2.79
N ASP A 90 0.42 -7.12 2.29
CA ASP A 90 1.19 -6.11 1.58
C ASP A 90 0.49 -5.72 0.27
N THR A 91 0.03 -6.70 -0.52
CA THR A 91 -0.76 -6.44 -1.76
C THR A 91 -2.02 -5.61 -1.50
N LEU A 92 -2.74 -5.88 -0.40
CA LEU A 92 -3.93 -5.11 -0.03
C LEU A 92 -3.59 -3.66 0.37
N ARG A 93 -2.43 -3.44 1.02
CA ARG A 93 -1.94 -2.09 1.34
C ARG A 93 -1.67 -1.30 0.06
N ILE A 94 -1.00 -1.92 -0.92
CA ILE A 94 -0.73 -1.33 -2.24
C ILE A 94 -2.03 -0.99 -2.95
N ALA A 95 -2.97 -1.93 -3.03
CA ALA A 95 -4.26 -1.75 -3.71
C ALA A 95 -5.12 -0.64 -3.06
N SER A 96 -5.01 -0.47 -1.74
CA SER A 96 -5.68 0.62 -1.01
C SER A 96 -5.05 1.99 -1.27
N GLY A 97 -3.76 2.03 -1.63
CA GLY A 97 -3.06 3.25 -2.06
C GLY A 97 -3.28 3.62 -3.52
N ALA A 98 -3.51 2.63 -4.39
CA ALA A 98 -3.69 2.81 -5.83
C ALA A 98 -5.11 3.21 -6.26
N ARG A 99 -6.12 3.07 -5.38
CA ARG A 99 -7.53 3.40 -5.67
C ARG A 99 -7.84 4.84 -5.25
N ARG A 100 -7.40 5.84 -5.99
CA ARG A 100 -7.87 7.24 -5.90
C ARG A 100 -7.84 7.88 -7.28
#